data_AF-A0A7L6B7I3-F1
#
_entry.id   AF-A0A7L6B7I3-F1
#
_cell.length_a   1.000
_cell.length_b   1.000
_cell.length_c   1.000
_cell.angle_alpha   90.00
_cell.angle_beta   90.00
_cell.angle_gamma   90.00
#
_symmetry.space_group_name_H-M   'P 1'
#
loop_
_entity.id
_entity.type
_entity.pdbx_description
1 polymer ?
#
loop_
_entity_poly.entity_id
_entity_poly.type
_entity_poly.pdbx_seq_one_letter_code
_entity_poly.pdbx_strand_id
1 'polypeptide(L)'
;MPEMPPHIAAATDQDRAELRQLVESARHHTDAMACEYAGTCAGGTVALALEDMPWQRVELLLNIAIAELAALDYGQPIHLTDAALAALDRPEGGDDDHHR
;
A
#
# COMPACT_ATOMS: atom_id res chain seq x y z
N MET A 1 18.16 -24.61 -6.48
CA MET A 1 17.71 -24.01 -5.21
C MET A 1 17.04 -25.13 -4.41
N PRO A 2 17.32 -25.30 -3.10
CA PRO A 2 16.59 -26.30 -2.32
C PRO A 2 15.11 -25.95 -2.32
N GLU A 3 14.27 -26.96 -2.59
CA GLU A 3 12.81 -26.84 -2.59
C GLU A 3 12.32 -26.60 -1.16
N MET A 4 11.45 -25.61 -0.98
CA MET A 4 10.95 -25.22 0.33
C MET A 4 10.10 -26.36 0.93
N PRO A 5 10.28 -26.74 2.21
CA PRO A 5 9.44 -27.77 2.82
C PRO A 5 7.95 -27.43 2.73
N PRO A 6 7.05 -28.39 2.41
CA PRO A 6 5.63 -28.11 2.14
C PRO A 6 4.88 -27.39 3.27
N HIS A 7 5.22 -27.67 4.53
CA HIS A 7 4.60 -27.01 5.68
C HIS A 7 5.01 -25.54 5.81
N ILE A 8 6.23 -25.19 5.38
CA ILE A 8 6.71 -23.80 5.36
C ILE A 8 6.04 -23.03 4.21
N ALA A 9 5.89 -23.67 3.04
CA ALA A 9 5.15 -23.09 1.93
C ALA A 9 3.69 -22.81 2.32
N ALA A 10 3.00 -23.78 2.93
CA ALA A 10 1.62 -23.60 3.37
C ALA A 10 1.46 -22.50 4.42
N ALA A 11 2.38 -22.39 5.38
CA ALA A 11 2.37 -21.31 6.37
C ALA A 11 2.58 -19.94 5.69
N THR A 12 3.53 -19.86 4.75
CA THR A 12 3.77 -18.64 3.97
C THR A 12 2.55 -18.23 3.15
N ASP A 13 1.83 -19.19 2.56
CA ASP A 13 0.60 -18.91 1.80
C ASP A 13 -0.52 -18.39 2.70
N GLN A 14 -0.64 -18.90 3.92
CA GLN A 14 -1.59 -18.39 4.91
C GLN A 14 -1.26 -16.94 5.31
N ASP A 15 0.01 -16.65 5.53
CA ASP A 15 0.46 -15.29 5.88
C ASP A 15 0.20 -14.30 4.74
N ARG A 16 0.44 -14.71 3.49
CA ARG A 16 0.11 -13.92 2.30
C ARG A 16 -1.39 -13.70 2.15
N ALA A 17 -2.22 -14.71 2.45
CA ALA A 17 -3.67 -14.58 2.40
C ALA A 17 -4.20 -13.59 3.45
N GLU A 18 -3.69 -13.64 4.68
CA GLU A 18 -4.02 -12.69 5.74
C GLU A 18 -3.61 -11.26 5.35
N LEU A 19 -2.38 -11.08 4.86
CA LEU A 19 -1.90 -9.78 4.38
C LEU A 19 -2.80 -9.22 3.28
N ARG A 20 -3.22 -10.04 2.30
CA ARG A 20 -4.13 -9.62 1.25
C ARG A 20 -5.47 -9.15 1.80
N GLN A 21 -6.03 -9.83 2.80
CA GLN A 21 -7.28 -9.40 3.43
C GLN A 21 -7.13 -8.06 4.17
N LEU A 22 -6.03 -7.85 4.88
CA LEU A 22 -5.74 -6.59 5.55
C LEU A 22 -5.57 -5.45 4.54
N VAL A 23 -4.81 -5.67 3.46
CA VAL A 23 -4.61 -4.68 2.39
C VAL A 23 -5.91 -4.37 1.67
N GLU A 24 -6.74 -5.36 1.36
CA GLU A 24 -8.03 -5.13 0.71
C GLU A 24 -8.98 -4.34 1.61
N SER A 25 -9.01 -4.68 2.91
CA SER A 25 -9.77 -3.94 3.91
C SER A 25 -9.28 -2.49 4.03
N ALA A 26 -7.97 -2.26 3.98
CA ALA A 26 -7.40 -0.91 3.99
C ALA A 26 -7.68 -0.13 2.69
N ARG A 27 -7.63 -0.78 1.52
CA ARG A 27 -7.87 -0.15 0.20
C ARG A 27 -9.28 0.41 0.04
N HIS A 28 -10.29 -0.27 0.57
CA HIS A 28 -11.66 0.26 0.58
C HIS A 28 -11.81 1.51 1.47
N HIS A 29 -10.74 1.92 2.16
CA HIS A 29 -10.76 2.86 3.26
C HIS A 29 -9.52 3.77 3.31
N THR A 30 -8.77 3.93 2.23
CA THR A 30 -7.65 4.91 2.15
C THR A 30 -8.11 6.35 2.45
N ASP A 31 -9.41 6.61 2.34
CA ASP A 31 -10.06 7.89 2.67
C ASP A 31 -10.79 7.86 4.03
N ALA A 32 -10.57 6.85 4.89
CA ALA A 32 -11.34 6.64 6.12
C ALA A 32 -11.27 7.80 7.12
N MET A 33 -10.18 8.57 7.12
CA MET A 33 -10.07 9.79 7.93
C MET A 33 -10.97 10.93 7.42
N ALA A 34 -11.42 10.86 6.16
CA ALA A 34 -12.41 11.75 5.57
C ALA A 34 -13.81 11.10 5.49
N CYS A 35 -13.98 9.87 5.97
CA CYS A 35 -15.24 9.14 5.92
C CYS A 35 -16.17 9.63 7.04
N GLU A 36 -17.39 10.01 6.66
CA GLU A 36 -18.46 10.44 7.58
C GLU A 36 -18.90 9.37 8.59
N TYR A 37 -18.50 8.11 8.39
CA TYR A 37 -18.78 6.95 9.25
C TYR A 37 -17.56 6.45 10.03
N ALA A 38 -16.62 7.34 10.38
CA ALA A 38 -15.47 7.01 11.21
C ALA A 38 -15.91 6.29 12.51
N GLY A 39 -15.35 5.11 12.78
CA GLY A 39 -15.74 4.23 13.90
C GLY A 39 -16.71 3.09 13.55
N THR A 40 -17.30 3.10 12.36
CA THR A 40 -18.10 1.97 11.82
C THR A 40 -17.53 1.39 10.52
N CYS A 41 -16.64 2.12 9.85
CA CYS A 41 -15.98 1.64 8.63
C CYS A 41 -14.88 0.61 8.95
N ALA A 42 -14.62 -0.32 8.01
CA ALA A 42 -13.66 -1.39 8.22
C ALA A 42 -12.21 -0.90 8.32
N GLY A 43 -11.89 0.35 7.93
CA GLY A 43 -10.57 0.95 8.09
C GLY A 43 -10.18 1.16 9.56
N GLY A 44 -11.14 1.59 10.39
CA GLY A 44 -10.96 1.62 11.85
C GLY A 44 -10.76 0.22 12.42
N THR A 45 -11.42 -0.78 11.83
CA THR A 45 -11.22 -2.20 12.19
C THR A 45 -9.83 -2.71 11.83
N VAL A 46 -9.20 -2.25 10.73
CA VAL A 46 -7.82 -2.63 10.39
C VAL A 46 -6.81 -2.03 11.37
N ALA A 47 -6.93 -0.75 11.72
CA ALA A 47 -6.05 -0.13 12.70
C ALA A 47 -6.16 -0.81 14.08
N LEU A 48 -7.38 -1.05 14.56
CA LEU A 48 -7.63 -1.78 15.81
C LEU A 48 -7.13 -3.23 15.73
N ALA A 49 -7.32 -3.92 14.60
CA ALA A 49 -6.82 -5.28 14.42
C ALA A 49 -5.29 -5.34 14.45
N LEU A 50 -4.61 -4.32 13.92
CA LEU A 50 -3.15 -4.21 14.00
C LEU A 50 -2.69 -3.85 15.42
N GLU A 51 -3.44 -3.03 16.16
CA GLU A 51 -3.16 -2.71 17.58
C GLU A 51 -3.30 -3.94 18.50
N ASP A 52 -4.31 -4.77 18.26
CA ASP A 52 -4.55 -6.01 19.02
C ASP A 52 -3.63 -7.17 18.63
N MET A 53 -2.90 -7.04 17.51
CA MET A 53 -2.04 -8.08 16.98
C MET A 53 -0.67 -8.11 17.71
N PRO A 54 -0.13 -9.30 18.05
CA PRO A 54 1.21 -9.40 18.60
C PRO A 54 2.25 -8.79 17.65
N TRP A 55 3.18 -8.01 18.18
CA TRP A 55 4.17 -7.29 17.37
C TRP A 55 4.96 -8.21 16.40
N GLN A 56 5.29 -9.44 16.83
CA GLN A 56 5.99 -10.41 15.98
C GLN A 56 5.18 -10.79 14.73
N ARG A 57 3.85 -10.79 14.81
CA ARG A 57 2.98 -11.05 13.68
C ARG A 57 2.93 -9.85 12.75
N VAL A 58 2.85 -8.64 13.30
CA VAL A 58 2.92 -7.38 12.53
C VAL A 58 4.25 -7.32 11.75
N GLU A 59 5.37 -7.61 12.41
CA GLU A 59 6.70 -7.63 11.79
C GLU A 59 6.82 -8.66 10.66
N LEU A 60 6.27 -9.86 10.85
CA LEU A 60 6.23 -10.90 9.81
C LEU A 60 5.42 -10.43 8.59
N LEU A 61 4.21 -9.91 8.80
CA LEU A 61 3.36 -9.42 7.71
C LEU A 61 3.99 -8.22 6.99
N LEU A 62 4.66 -7.34 7.72
CA LEU A 62 5.41 -6.21 7.14
C LEU A 62 6.57 -6.69 6.26
N ASN A 63 7.34 -7.68 6.72
CA ASN A 63 8.43 -8.25 5.92
C ASN A 63 7.92 -8.90 4.63
N ILE A 64 6.78 -9.60 4.69
CA ILE A 64 6.12 -10.15 3.50
C ILE A 64 5.69 -9.02 2.57
N ALA A 65 5.06 -7.96 3.08
CA ALA A 65 4.64 -6.81 2.28
C ALA A 65 5.83 -6.15 1.56
N ILE A 66 6.96 -5.95 2.25
CA ILE A 66 8.18 -5.39 1.66
C ILE A 66 8.72 -6.31 0.56
N ALA A 67 8.76 -7.63 0.79
CA ALA A 67 9.23 -8.58 -0.22
C ALA A 67 8.33 -8.60 -1.47
N GLU A 68 7.00 -8.50 -1.29
CA GLU A 68 6.04 -8.42 -2.40
C GLU A 68 6.19 -7.11 -3.18
N LEU A 69 6.36 -5.97 -2.48
CA LEU A 69 6.61 -4.68 -3.12
C LEU A 69 7.92 -4.68 -3.92
N ALA A 70 8.98 -5.24 -3.35
CA ALA A 70 10.27 -5.39 -4.04
C ALA A 70 10.16 -6.27 -5.28
N ALA A 71 9.37 -7.35 -5.23
CA ALA A 71 9.12 -8.22 -6.39
C ALA A 71 8.31 -7.53 -7.51
N LEU A 72 7.61 -6.44 -7.18
CA LEU A 72 6.90 -5.57 -8.13
C LEU A 72 7.76 -4.36 -8.57
N ASP A 73 9.05 -4.35 -8.25
CA ASP A 73 9.97 -3.22 -8.47
C ASP A 73 9.49 -1.89 -7.82
N TYR A 74 8.59 -1.98 -6.83
CA TYR A 74 8.08 -0.81 -6.14
C TYR A 74 9.18 -0.22 -5.24
N GLY A 75 9.41 1.09 -5.34
CA GLY A 75 10.48 1.79 -4.63
C GLY A 75 11.84 1.76 -5.34
N GLN A 76 11.94 1.17 -6.54
CA GLN A 76 13.07 1.44 -7.43
C GLN A 76 13.08 2.94 -7.81
N PRO A 77 14.26 3.53 -8.05
CA PRO A 77 14.34 4.90 -8.56
C PRO A 77 13.53 5.01 -9.84
N ILE A 78 12.44 5.80 -9.82
CA ILE A 78 11.69 6.10 -11.04
C ILE A 78 12.56 7.07 -11.83
N HIS A 79 13.17 6.59 -12.90
CA HIS A 79 13.74 7.47 -13.91
C HIS A 79 12.59 8.14 -14.66
N LEU A 80 12.26 9.37 -14.26
CA LEU A 80 11.36 10.20 -15.04
C LEU A 80 11.98 10.41 -16.43
N THR A 81 11.16 10.28 -17.48
CA THR A 81 11.59 10.67 -18.82
C THR A 81 11.74 12.19 -18.88
N ASP A 82 12.56 12.69 -19.81
CA ASP A 82 12.71 14.14 -20.03
C ASP A 82 11.35 14.83 -20.24
N ALA A 83 10.40 14.15 -20.89
CA ALA A 83 9.03 14.62 -21.09
C ALA A 83 8.22 14.67 -19.78
N ALA A 84 8.39 13.70 -18.87
CA ALA A 84 7.73 13.69 -17.57
C ALA A 84 8.30 14.77 -16.62
N LEU A 85 9.62 15.00 -16.67
CA LEU A 85 10.27 16.13 -15.98
C LEU A 85 9.74 17.48 -16.50
N ALA A 86 9.69 17.66 -17.82
CA ALA A 86 9.19 18.88 -18.43
C ALA A 86 7.70 19.15 -18.12
N ALA A 87 6.92 18.11 -17.81
CA ALA A 87 5.52 18.25 -17.39
C ALA A 87 5.38 18.74 -15.94
N LEU A 88 6.31 18.36 -15.04
CA LEU A 88 6.35 18.82 -13.66
C LEU A 88 6.83 20.28 -13.54
N ASP A 89 7.71 20.71 -14.45
CA ASP A 89 8.23 22.09 -14.50
C ASP A 89 7.27 23.09 -15.15
N ARG A 90 6.12 22.63 -15.68
CA ARG A 90 5.14 23.53 -16.29
C ARG A 90 4.30 24.15 -15.17
N PRO A 91 4.41 25.46 -14.89
CA PRO A 91 3.61 26.10 -13.86
C PRO A 91 2.12 25.95 -14.22
N GLU A 92 1.31 25.46 -13.28
CA GLU A 92 -0.13 25.48 -13.41
C GLU A 92 -0.62 26.94 -13.48
N GLY A 93 -1.14 27.35 -14.62
CA GLY A 93 -1.84 28.63 -14.78
C GLY A 93 -1.00 29.73 -15.43
N GLY A 94 -1.01 29.74 -16.75
CA GLY A 94 -0.57 30.87 -17.56
C GLY A 94 -1.46 30.99 -18.78
N ASP A 95 -2.73 31.33 -18.57
CA ASP A 95 -3.54 32.17 -19.47
C ASP A 95 -4.96 32.25 -18.93
N ASP A 96 -5.34 33.42 -18.43
CA ASP A 96 -6.67 33.97 -18.71
C ASP A 96 -6.47 35.47 -18.93
N ASP A 97 -6.01 35.75 -20.15
CA ASP A 97 -6.09 37.03 -20.83
C ASP A 97 -7.58 37.43 -20.94
N HIS A 98 -8.09 38.17 -19.95
CA HIS A 98 -9.36 38.88 -20.07
C HIS A 98 -9.12 40.32 -20.51
N HIS A 99 -8.87 40.45 -21.82
CA HIS A 99 -9.29 41.61 -22.59
C HIS A 99 -10.82 41.79 -22.50
N ARG A 100 -11.29 42.68 -21.61
CA ARG A 100 -12.28 43.73 -21.95
C ARG A 100 -12.51 44.72 -20.83
#